data_AF-A0A653DMG5-F1
#
_entry.id   AF-A0A653DMG5-F1
#
_cell.length_a   1.000
_cell.length_b   1.000
_cell.length_c   1.000
_cell.angle_alpha   90.00
_cell.angle_beta   90.00
_cell.angle_gamma   90.00
#
_symmetry.space_group_name_H-M   'P 1'
#
loop_
_entity.id
_entity.type
_entity.pdbx_description
1 polymer ?
#
loop_
_entity_poly.entity_id
_entity_poly.type
_entity_poly.pdbx_seq_one_letter_code
_entity_poly.pdbx_strand_id
1 'polypeptide(L)'
;MSRGIACEFQRLFGQVDELKRQGGRVGQVLELRSGQRRLYYLISKEKSYQKPTYRTVWEALLDLREKLLTANVLKLAIPKLACGRDGLDWRIIRNMLEVLFRFTGIEILVCSWNPRGPTEHRTVDCFFYQTSGCKKGVLCPFRHERFGDETALRRGQCASPALDGRADLREI
;
A
#
# COMPACT_ATOMS: atom_id res chain seq x y z
N MET A 1 12.23 -9.78 1.79
CA MET A 1 11.38 -8.66 1.32
C MET A 1 11.58 -8.48 -0.19
N SER A 2 11.07 -9.40 -1.02
CA SER A 2 11.53 -9.54 -2.41
C SER A 2 10.62 -8.95 -3.50
N ARG A 3 9.41 -8.49 -3.17
CA ARG A 3 8.42 -8.01 -4.17
C ARG A 3 7.59 -6.83 -3.64
N GLY A 4 7.05 -6.04 -4.57
CA GLY A 4 6.16 -4.92 -4.27
C GLY A 4 6.84 -3.84 -3.44
N ILE A 5 6.06 -3.12 -2.63
CA ILE A 5 6.58 -2.03 -1.78
C ILE A 5 7.68 -2.50 -0.80
N ALA A 6 7.65 -3.77 -0.36
CA ALA A 6 8.67 -4.31 0.52
C ALA A 6 10.05 -4.37 -0.15
N CYS A 7 10.12 -4.64 -1.46
CA CYS A 7 11.37 -4.60 -2.22
C CYS A 7 11.92 -3.17 -2.31
N GLU A 8 11.02 -2.20 -2.53
CA GLU A 8 11.40 -0.79 -2.60
C GLU A 8 11.92 -0.28 -1.24
N PHE A 9 11.27 -0.66 -0.14
CA PHE A 9 11.75 -0.34 1.20
C PHE A 9 13.13 -0.95 1.49
N GLN A 10 13.37 -2.19 1.04
CA GLN A 10 14.69 -2.80 1.16
C GLN A 10 15.75 -2.04 0.35
N ARG A 11 15.42 -1.60 -0.88
CA ARG A 11 16.33 -0.84 -1.75
C ARG A 11 16.65 0.54 -1.18
N LEU A 12 15.65 1.25 -0.65
CA LEU A 12 15.79 2.64 -0.19
C LEU A 12 16.38 2.74 1.22
N PHE A 13 16.00 1.84 2.15
CA PHE A 13 16.34 1.98 3.56
C PHE A 13 17.31 0.91 4.07
N GLY A 14 17.43 -0.21 3.37
CA GLY A 14 18.39 -1.27 3.68
C GLY A 14 18.25 -1.81 5.11
N GLN A 15 19.39 -2.12 5.73
CA GLN A 15 19.52 -2.50 7.15
C GLN A 15 18.65 -3.71 7.57
N VAL A 16 18.47 -4.66 6.65
CA VAL A 16 17.66 -5.87 6.89
C VAL A 16 18.24 -6.72 8.01
N ASP A 17 19.57 -6.72 8.19
CA ASP A 17 20.20 -7.51 9.25
C ASP A 17 19.91 -6.94 10.65
N GLU A 18 19.80 -5.62 10.78
CA GLU A 18 19.36 -4.99 12.03
C GLU A 18 17.91 -5.36 12.35
N LEU A 19 17.03 -5.31 11.34
CA LEU A 19 15.64 -5.76 11.50
C LEU A 19 15.56 -7.23 11.93
N LYS A 20 16.38 -8.10 11.33
CA LYS A 20 16.41 -9.53 11.71
C LYS A 20 16.90 -9.74 13.14
N ARG A 21 17.90 -8.98 13.61
CA ARG A 21 18.42 -9.09 14.97
C ARG A 21 17.39 -8.75 16.05
N GLN A 22 16.42 -7.90 15.75
CA GLN A 22 15.34 -7.57 16.69
C GLN A 22 14.40 -8.77 16.98
N GLY A 23 14.42 -9.83 16.17
CA GLY A 23 13.74 -11.09 16.49
C GLY A 23 12.22 -11.00 16.58
N GLY A 24 11.60 -10.13 15.77
CA GLY A 24 10.16 -9.87 15.85
C GLY A 24 9.29 -11.08 15.51
N ARG A 25 8.13 -11.14 16.16
CA ARG A 25 7.14 -12.22 16.00
C ARG A 25 5.91 -11.72 15.26
N VAL A 26 5.11 -12.67 14.75
CA VAL A 26 3.82 -12.34 14.13
C VAL A 26 2.95 -11.57 15.13
N GLY A 27 2.29 -10.52 14.66
CA GLY A 27 1.52 -9.60 15.49
C GLY A 27 2.35 -8.49 16.14
N GLN A 28 3.66 -8.42 15.87
CA GLN A 28 4.53 -7.33 16.34
C GLN A 28 4.98 -6.41 15.20
N VAL A 29 5.54 -5.27 15.59
CA VAL A 29 6.13 -4.24 14.75
C VAL A 29 7.58 -4.02 15.15
N LEU A 30 8.44 -4.02 14.15
CA LEU A 30 9.84 -3.62 14.30
C LEU A 30 10.01 -2.15 13.94
N GLU A 31 10.91 -1.46 14.64
CA GLU A 31 11.28 -0.07 14.34
C GLU A 31 12.70 -0.03 13.77
N LEU A 32 12.87 0.73 12.70
CA LEU A 32 14.18 1.11 12.18
C LEU A 32 14.25 2.63 12.06
N ARG A 33 15.35 3.22 12.52
CA ARG A 33 15.61 4.65 12.37
C ARG A 33 16.37 4.93 11.08
N SER A 34 15.91 5.94 10.33
CA SER A 34 16.56 6.42 9.11
C SER A 34 16.55 7.94 9.11
N GLY A 35 17.66 8.53 9.59
CA GLY A 35 17.76 9.97 9.85
C GLY A 35 16.71 10.44 10.86
N GLN A 36 15.90 11.43 10.47
CA GLN A 36 14.80 11.94 11.30
C GLN A 36 13.50 11.14 11.19
N ARG A 37 13.46 10.08 10.37
CA ARG A 37 12.26 9.28 10.14
C ARG A 37 12.36 7.93 10.86
N ARG A 38 11.21 7.42 11.28
CA ARG A 38 11.05 6.07 11.83
C ARG A 38 10.29 5.21 10.84
N LEU A 39 10.79 4.01 10.59
CA LEU A 39 10.19 3.03 9.70
C LEU A 39 9.64 1.91 10.55
N TYR A 40 8.37 1.60 10.37
CA TYR A 40 7.66 0.57 11.11
C TYR A 40 7.36 -0.62 10.20
N TYR A 41 7.85 -1.80 10.58
CA TYR A 41 7.69 -3.03 9.82
C TYR A 41 6.73 -3.96 10.55
N LEU A 42 5.50 -4.05 10.06
CA LEU A 42 4.47 -4.93 10.60
C LEU A 42 4.76 -6.38 10.21
N ILE A 43 4.86 -7.26 11.21
CA ILE A 43 5.03 -8.70 11.00
C ILE A 43 3.66 -9.36 11.03
N SER A 44 3.04 -9.50 9.86
CA SER A 44 1.70 -10.07 9.73
C SER A 44 1.67 -11.57 9.44
N LYS A 45 2.84 -12.19 9.21
CA LYS A 45 3.01 -13.60 8.91
C LYS A 45 4.44 -14.06 9.18
N GLU A 46 4.62 -15.35 9.41
CA GLU A 46 5.92 -15.93 9.73
C GLU A 46 6.77 -16.11 8.47
N LYS A 47 6.15 -16.61 7.39
CA LYS A 47 6.83 -16.89 6.13
C LYS A 47 6.23 -16.11 4.97
N SER A 48 7.07 -15.69 4.03
CA SER A 48 6.67 -14.78 2.93
C SER A 48 5.58 -15.35 2.00
N TYR A 49 5.52 -16.68 1.87
CA TYR A 49 4.54 -17.40 1.05
C TYR A 49 3.19 -17.64 1.74
N GLN A 50 3.10 -17.46 3.06
CA GLN A 50 1.84 -17.53 3.78
C GLN A 50 0.99 -16.28 3.50
N LYS A 51 -0.31 -16.38 3.76
CA LYS A 51 -1.20 -15.22 3.79
C LYS A 51 -1.39 -14.75 5.22
N PRO A 52 -1.33 -13.44 5.48
CA PRO A 52 -1.70 -12.93 6.79
C PRO A 52 -3.21 -13.09 7.01
N THR A 53 -3.64 -13.08 8.26
CA THR A 53 -5.06 -13.04 8.64
C THR A 53 -5.43 -11.66 9.19
N TYR A 54 -6.72 -11.34 9.21
CA TYR A 54 -7.19 -10.11 9.86
C TYR A 54 -6.75 -10.03 11.33
N ARG A 55 -6.75 -11.17 12.05
CA ARG A 55 -6.28 -11.25 13.43
C ARG A 55 -4.81 -10.85 13.57
N THR A 56 -3.93 -11.45 12.78
CA THR A 56 -2.49 -11.14 12.84
C THR A 56 -2.18 -9.69 12.46
N VAL A 57 -2.96 -9.10 11.54
CA VAL A 57 -2.83 -7.68 11.19
C VAL A 57 -3.37 -6.79 12.31
N TRP A 58 -4.47 -7.18 12.96
CA TRP A 58 -5.01 -6.47 14.13
C TRP A 58 -3.97 -6.36 15.25
N GLU A 59 -3.37 -7.50 15.61
CA GLU A 59 -2.35 -7.59 16.65
C GLU A 59 -1.15 -6.67 16.31
N ALA A 60 -0.67 -6.71 15.07
CA ALA A 60 0.41 -5.82 14.62
C ALA A 60 0.03 -4.33 14.63
N LEU A 61 -1.23 -3.99 14.31
CA LEU A 61 -1.70 -2.60 14.38
C LEU A 61 -1.87 -2.10 15.82
N LEU A 62 -2.26 -2.98 16.74
CA LEU A 62 -2.31 -2.68 18.17
C LEU A 62 -0.90 -2.37 18.69
N ASP A 63 0.08 -3.23 18.39
CA ASP A 63 1.48 -3.00 18.76
C ASP A 63 2.07 -1.75 18.09
N LEU A 64 1.68 -1.45 16.84
CA LEU A 64 2.04 -0.20 16.18
C LEU A 64 1.53 1.02 16.95
N ARG A 65 0.25 1.01 17.34
CA ARG A 65 -0.38 2.12 18.08
C ARG A 65 0.39 2.41 19.36
N GLU A 66 0.67 1.39 20.17
CA GLU A 66 1.39 1.57 21.43
C GLU A 66 2.78 2.18 21.20
N LYS A 67 3.52 1.67 20.20
CA LYS A 67 4.83 2.24 19.83
C LYS A 67 4.74 3.71 19.41
N LEU A 68 3.74 4.08 18.61
CA LEU A 68 3.56 5.46 18.16
C LEU A 68 3.22 6.40 19.34
N LEU A 69 2.36 5.96 20.24
CA LEU A 69 1.99 6.73 21.44
C LEU A 69 3.18 6.91 22.39
N THR A 70 3.89 5.82 22.73
CA THR A 70 5.08 5.87 23.58
C THR A 70 6.14 6.80 23.00
N ALA A 71 6.29 6.78 21.68
CA ALA A 71 7.34 7.52 21.00
C ALA A 71 6.88 8.94 20.53
N ASN A 72 5.68 9.36 20.94
CA ASN A 72 5.02 10.64 20.63
C ASN A 72 4.99 10.98 19.13
N VAL A 73 4.68 9.98 18.30
CA VAL A 73 4.56 10.15 16.84
C VAL A 73 3.09 10.37 16.49
N LEU A 74 2.78 11.58 16.03
CA LEU A 74 1.40 11.97 15.69
C LEU A 74 1.08 11.87 14.20
N LYS A 75 2.06 11.60 13.34
CA LYS A 75 1.88 11.53 11.89
C LYS A 75 2.43 10.22 11.33
N LEU A 76 1.56 9.44 10.70
CA LEU A 76 1.88 8.14 10.14
C LEU A 76 1.48 8.08 8.66
N ALA A 77 2.42 7.75 7.78
CA ALA A 77 2.11 7.43 6.40
C ALA A 77 2.14 5.91 6.19
N ILE A 78 1.06 5.35 5.61
CA ILE A 78 0.94 3.91 5.34
C ILE A 78 0.54 3.65 3.89
N PRO A 79 0.97 2.54 3.27
CA PRO A 79 0.33 2.03 2.07
C PRO A 79 -1.02 1.36 2.41
N LYS A 80 -1.73 0.85 1.39
CA LYS A 80 -2.83 -0.10 1.61
C LYS A 80 -2.29 -1.44 2.13
N LEU A 81 -2.28 -1.60 3.45
CA LEU A 81 -1.71 -2.74 4.17
C LEU A 81 -2.42 -4.05 3.84
N ALA A 82 -1.66 -5.12 3.60
CA ALA A 82 -2.13 -6.50 3.42
C ALA A 82 -3.19 -6.75 2.32
N CYS A 83 -3.42 -5.81 1.40
CA CYS A 83 -4.48 -5.95 0.38
C CYS A 83 -4.05 -6.53 -0.96
N GLY A 84 -2.81 -6.27 -1.39
CA GLY A 84 -2.33 -6.67 -2.71
C GLY A 84 -2.09 -8.18 -2.81
N ARG A 85 -0.83 -8.59 -2.68
CA ARG A 85 -0.46 -10.03 -2.74
C ARG A 85 -0.99 -10.84 -1.57
N ASP A 86 -1.26 -10.18 -0.45
CA ASP A 86 -1.76 -10.81 0.76
C ASP A 86 -3.28 -11.06 0.71
N GLY A 87 -4.01 -10.32 -0.14
CA GLY A 87 -5.40 -10.59 -0.49
C GLY A 87 -6.47 -10.25 0.54
N LEU A 88 -6.16 -9.43 1.56
CA LEU A 88 -7.16 -8.95 2.52
C LEU A 88 -7.95 -7.76 1.95
N ASP A 89 -9.21 -7.59 2.37
CA ASP A 89 -10.03 -6.47 1.93
C ASP A 89 -9.61 -5.18 2.66
N TRP A 90 -9.23 -4.17 1.87
CA TRP A 90 -8.85 -2.84 2.36
C TRP A 90 -9.96 -2.19 3.19
N ARG A 91 -11.24 -2.45 2.89
CA ARG A 91 -12.37 -1.90 3.64
C ARG A 91 -12.34 -2.40 5.08
N ILE A 92 -12.04 -3.67 5.29
CA ILE A 92 -11.92 -4.27 6.63
C ILE A 92 -10.69 -3.70 7.34
N ILE A 93 -9.52 -3.65 6.68
CA ILE A 93 -8.30 -3.08 7.27
C ILE A 93 -8.49 -1.60 7.64
N ARG A 94 -9.16 -0.81 6.80
CA ARG A 94 -9.51 0.58 7.09
C ARG A 94 -10.35 0.69 8.35
N ASN A 95 -11.41 -0.11 8.48
CA ASN A 95 -12.24 -0.11 9.69
C ASN A 95 -11.42 -0.47 10.93
N MET A 96 -10.48 -1.41 10.82
CA MET A 96 -9.59 -1.77 11.93
C MET A 96 -8.70 -0.59 12.35
N LEU A 97 -8.12 0.13 11.38
CA LEU A 97 -7.34 1.34 11.64
C LEU A 97 -8.19 2.41 12.32
N GLU A 98 -9.41 2.67 11.83
CA GLU A 98 -10.31 3.66 12.40
C GLU A 98 -10.68 3.33 13.84
N VAL A 99 -10.94 2.06 14.16
CA VAL A 99 -11.23 1.62 15.54
C VAL A 99 -9.99 1.75 16.44
N LEU A 100 -8.85 1.23 15.99
CA LEU A 100 -7.63 1.19 16.81
C LEU A 100 -7.05 2.57 17.07
N PHE A 101 -7.06 3.46 16.09
CA PHE A 101 -6.47 4.79 16.20
C PHE A 101 -7.47 5.88 16.61
N ARG A 102 -8.72 5.50 16.92
CA ARG A 102 -9.74 6.43 17.40
C ARG A 102 -9.27 7.15 18.65
N PHE A 103 -9.46 8.47 18.68
CA PHE A 103 -9.12 9.33 19.82
C PHE A 103 -7.64 9.34 20.24
N THR A 104 -6.74 8.86 19.39
CA THR A 104 -5.29 8.88 19.67
C THR A 104 -4.62 10.19 19.27
N GLY A 105 -5.28 11.01 18.44
CA GLY A 105 -4.68 12.21 17.83
C GLY A 105 -3.69 11.91 16.70
N ILE A 106 -3.46 10.64 16.37
CA ILE A 106 -2.55 10.23 15.29
C ILE A 106 -3.23 10.42 13.93
N GLU A 107 -2.62 11.25 13.08
CA GLU A 107 -3.02 11.46 11.69
C GLU A 107 -2.43 10.38 10.79
N ILE A 108 -3.29 9.63 10.10
CA ILE A 108 -2.88 8.56 9.18
C ILE A 108 -3.10 9.00 7.72
N LEU A 109 -2.01 9.14 6.98
CA LEU A 109 -2.02 9.35 5.54
C LEU A 109 -1.93 8.00 4.81
N VAL A 110 -2.95 7.65 4.04
CA VAL A 110 -2.93 6.44 3.21
C VAL A 110 -2.41 6.76 1.82
N CYS A 111 -1.25 6.21 1.48
CA CYS A 111 -0.59 6.34 0.20
C CYS A 111 -1.07 5.25 -0.77
N SER A 112 -1.47 5.65 -1.98
CA SER A 112 -1.78 4.73 -3.07
C SER A 112 -0.96 5.06 -4.31
N TRP A 113 -0.33 4.04 -4.88
CA TRP A 113 0.36 4.16 -6.16
C TRP A 113 -0.66 4.32 -7.30
N ASN A 114 -0.55 5.41 -8.06
CA ASN A 114 -1.27 5.58 -9.32
C ASN A 114 -0.29 5.41 -10.48
N PRO A 115 -0.33 4.30 -11.24
CA PRO A 115 0.60 4.09 -12.35
C PRO A 115 0.39 5.06 -13.52
N ARG A 116 -0.72 5.81 -13.54
CA ARG A 116 -1.02 6.83 -14.57
C ARG A 116 -0.56 8.24 -14.19
N GLY A 117 0.15 8.39 -13.07
CA GLY A 117 0.54 9.70 -12.52
C GLY A 117 -0.60 10.39 -11.76
N PRO A 118 -0.36 11.59 -11.20
CA PRO A 118 -1.42 12.40 -10.62
C PRO A 118 -2.42 12.78 -11.72
N THR A 119 -3.67 12.34 -11.56
CA THR A 119 -4.76 12.71 -12.48
C THR A 119 -5.49 13.91 -11.90
N GLU A 120 -5.68 14.98 -12.68
CA GLU A 120 -6.57 16.08 -12.29
C GLU A 120 -8.02 15.61 -12.10
N HIS A 121 -8.39 14.53 -12.79
CA HIS A 121 -9.69 13.91 -12.73
C HIS A 121 -9.80 12.91 -11.56
N ARG A 122 -10.98 12.91 -10.93
CA ARG A 122 -11.37 12.01 -9.84
C ARG A 122 -11.26 10.56 -10.33
N THR A 123 -10.65 9.67 -9.53
CA THR A 123 -10.36 8.27 -9.95
C THR A 123 -11.30 7.23 -9.36
N VAL A 124 -12.01 7.58 -8.29
CA VAL A 124 -12.93 6.67 -7.59
C VAL A 124 -14.35 6.97 -8.03
N ASP A 125 -15.05 5.97 -8.55
CA ASP A 125 -16.44 6.11 -8.98
C ASP A 125 -17.38 6.47 -7.83
N CYS A 126 -18.31 7.37 -8.10
CA CYS A 126 -19.37 7.68 -7.16
C CYS A 126 -20.37 6.52 -7.15
N PHE A 127 -20.38 5.75 -6.08
CA PHE A 127 -21.36 4.69 -5.86
C PHE A 127 -22.80 5.19 -6.06
N PHE A 128 -23.11 6.38 -5.53
CA PHE A 128 -24.44 6.98 -5.67
C PHE A 128 -24.74 7.42 -7.10
N TYR A 129 -23.75 7.76 -7.92
CA TYR A 129 -24.00 8.05 -9.34
C TYR A 129 -24.30 6.77 -10.10
N GLN A 130 -23.55 5.70 -9.84
CA GLN A 130 -23.78 4.38 -10.44
C GLN A 130 -25.15 3.78 -10.05
N THR A 131 -25.63 4.08 -8.85
CA THR A 131 -26.94 3.64 -8.34
C THR A 131 -28.04 4.71 -8.48
N SER A 132 -27.81 5.75 -9.30
CA SER A 132 -28.79 6.80 -9.65
C SER A 132 -29.26 7.74 -8.53
N GLY A 133 -28.55 7.79 -7.39
CA GLY A 133 -28.87 8.64 -6.23
C GLY A 133 -28.00 9.89 -6.02
N CYS A 134 -26.94 10.13 -6.82
CA CYS A 134 -26.04 11.26 -6.55
C CYS A 134 -26.58 12.60 -7.06
N LYS A 135 -26.91 13.51 -6.13
CA LYS A 135 -27.36 14.88 -6.42
C LYS A 135 -26.24 15.92 -6.51
N LYS A 136 -24.99 15.54 -6.19
CA LYS A 136 -23.87 16.50 -6.08
C LYS A 136 -23.27 16.92 -7.43
N GLY A 137 -23.59 16.22 -8.53
CA GLY A 137 -23.10 16.55 -9.87
C GLY A 137 -21.58 16.78 -9.90
N VAL A 138 -21.17 17.92 -10.47
CA VAL A 138 -19.76 18.33 -10.58
C VAL A 138 -19.09 18.61 -9.23
N LEU A 139 -19.83 18.84 -8.14
CA LEU A 139 -19.29 19.03 -6.79
C LEU A 139 -19.03 17.69 -6.06
N CYS A 140 -19.44 16.56 -6.65
CA CYS A 140 -19.22 15.25 -6.03
C CYS A 140 -17.73 14.90 -6.01
N PRO A 141 -17.08 14.64 -4.86
CA PRO A 141 -15.64 14.34 -4.83
C PRO A 141 -15.24 13.05 -5.58
N PHE A 142 -16.22 12.28 -6.07
CA PHE A 142 -16.06 11.03 -6.78
C PHE A 142 -16.43 11.17 -8.28
N ARG A 143 -15.89 10.28 -9.13
CA ARG A 143 -16.05 10.26 -10.59
C ARG A 143 -17.47 9.88 -11.00
N HIS A 144 -18.05 10.60 -11.96
CA HIS A 144 -19.38 10.38 -12.53
C HIS A 144 -19.30 10.01 -14.02
N GLU A 145 -18.49 9.02 -14.38
CA GLU A 145 -18.44 8.51 -15.75
C GLU A 145 -19.37 7.28 -15.89
N ARG A 146 -20.21 7.27 -16.92
CA ARG A 146 -20.97 6.07 -17.30
C ARG A 146 -20.01 5.13 -18.02
N PHE A 147 -19.99 3.85 -17.67
CA PHE A 147 -19.23 2.81 -18.38
C PHE A 147 -19.65 2.84 -19.87
N GLY A 148 -18.85 3.46 -20.73
CA GLY A 148 -19.29 3.70 -22.11
C GLY A 148 -18.28 4.36 -23.04
N ASP A 149 -16.97 4.33 -22.75
CA ASP A 149 -15.94 4.66 -23.75
C ASP A 149 -14.56 4.09 -23.38
N GLU A 150 -14.47 2.77 -23.25
CA GLU A 150 -13.16 2.07 -23.26
C GLU A 150 -12.51 2.06 -24.66
N THR A 151 -13.20 2.57 -25.68
CA THR A 151 -12.76 2.59 -27.08
C THR A 151 -11.73 3.68 -27.39
N ALA A 152 -11.59 4.72 -26.56
CA ALA A 152 -10.56 5.75 -26.76
C ALA A 152 -9.17 5.39 -26.18
N LEU A 153 -9.08 4.35 -25.33
CA LEU A 153 -7.85 4.03 -24.58
C LEU A 153 -6.95 2.94 -25.22
N ARG A 154 -7.27 2.50 -26.45
CA ARG A 154 -6.46 1.54 -27.24
C ARG A 154 -5.57 2.17 -28.32
N ARG A 155 -5.32 3.48 -28.28
CA ARG A 155 -4.27 4.14 -29.09
C ARG A 155 -3.12 4.55 -28.20
N GLY A 156 -2.37 3.56 -27.78
CA GLY A 156 -1.15 3.68 -26.98
C GLY A 156 -0.56 2.30 -26.76
N GLN A 157 -0.60 1.46 -27.80
CA GLN A 157 0.12 0.21 -27.80
C GLN A 157 1.60 0.53 -27.70
N CYS A 158 2.24 -0.11 -26.73
CA CYS A 158 3.68 -0.20 -26.59
C CYS A 158 4.31 -0.42 -27.98
N ALA A 159 4.99 0.61 -28.49
CA ALA A 159 6.02 0.40 -29.48
C ALA A 159 7.16 -0.34 -28.77
N SER A 160 7.19 -1.67 -28.91
CA SER A 160 8.43 -2.41 -28.72
C SER A 160 9.38 -1.97 -29.83
N PRO A 161 10.58 -1.44 -29.52
CA PRO A 161 11.60 -1.34 -30.55
C PRO A 161 12.04 -2.77 -30.88
N ALA A 162 11.76 -3.17 -32.13
CA ALA A 162 12.44 -4.28 -32.76
C ALA A 162 13.94 -3.95 -32.84
N LEU A 163 14.77 -4.79 -32.23
CA LEU A 163 16.16 -4.94 -32.60
C LEU A 163 16.35 -6.39 -32.99
N ASP A 164 16.28 -6.59 -34.30
CA ASP A 164 16.75 -7.78 -35.01
C ASP A 164 18.29 -7.72 -35.11
N GLY A 165 18.95 -8.88 -35.16
CA GLY A 165 20.37 -8.96 -35.55
C GLY A 165 21.32 -9.74 -34.64
N ARG A 166 21.18 -11.08 -34.68
CA ARG A 166 22.18 -12.16 -34.49
C ARG A 166 23.68 -11.83 -34.35
N ALA A 167 24.32 -12.59 -33.45
CA ALA A 167 25.55 -13.42 -33.59
C ALA A 167 26.34 -13.37 -32.25
N ASP A 168 27.02 -14.38 -31.70
CA ASP A 168 27.18 -15.82 -31.87
C ASP A 168 28.12 -16.26 -30.71
N LEU A 169 28.15 -17.56 -30.40
CA LEU A 169 29.23 -18.31 -29.72
C LEU A 169 29.48 -18.23 -28.18
N ARG A 170 29.24 -19.41 -27.58
CA ARG A 170 30.11 -20.23 -26.70
C ARG A 170 30.24 -19.94 -25.19
N GLU A 171 29.88 -21.00 -24.45
CA GLU A 171 30.60 -21.62 -23.32
C GLU A 171 31.21 -20.71 -22.24
N ILE A 172 30.57 -20.68 -21.06
CA ILE A 172 30.98 -21.29 -19.77
C ILE A 172 29.93 -20.89 -18.72
#